data_AF-A0A6A3LCM3-F1
#
_entry.id   AF-A0A6A3LCM3-F1
#
_cell.length_a   1.000
_cell.length_b   1.000
_cell.length_c   1.000
_cell.angle_alpha   90.00
_cell.angle_beta   90.00
_cell.angle_gamma   90.00
#
_symmetry.space_group_name_H-M   'P 1'
#
loop_
_entity.id
_entity.type
_entity.pdbx_description
1 polymer ?
#
loop_
_entity_poly.entity_id
_entity_poly.type
_entity_poly.pdbx_seq_one_letter_code
_entity_poly.pdbx_strand_id
1 'polypeptide(L)'
;MMLTRPVMERLGYSVDAILAKAYGTRPEWDLQDLATEEGAVKSLQDGSRGQQGIDESLRTATPEAGPLEADEMVTRLLEERVQGAADAGLAEPLVAQLRELLVEYRDVFRVSFGQDPPIRVEPLRVRVRDGATPVRISARRYPPAHMQYLDQHVDELLVSGLAYTNPSSRWASPLEF
;
A
#
# COMPACT_ATOMS: atom_id res chain seq x y z
N MET A 1 -13.36 3.39 -16.55
CA MET A 1 -14.37 2.85 -15.63
C MET A 1 -13.85 1.50 -15.16
N MET A 2 -13.33 1.40 -13.93
CA MET A 2 -13.04 0.10 -13.33
C MET A 2 -14.39 -0.44 -12.81
N LEU A 3 -14.85 -1.56 -13.35
CA LEU A 3 -16.02 -2.25 -12.83
C LEU A 3 -15.62 -2.87 -11.49
N THR A 4 -16.33 -2.54 -10.41
CA THR A 4 -16.03 -3.12 -9.10
C THR A 4 -16.35 -4.61 -9.10
N ARG A 5 -15.60 -5.40 -8.34
CA ARG A 5 -15.77 -6.87 -8.25
C ARG A 5 -17.23 -7.28 -7.99
N PRO A 6 -18.01 -6.63 -7.09
CA PRO A 6 -19.41 -6.98 -6.87
C PRO A 6 -20.32 -6.72 -8.09
N VAL A 7 -20.00 -5.71 -8.89
CA VAL A 7 -20.73 -5.41 -10.13
C VAL A 7 -20.38 -6.43 -11.21
N MET A 8 -19.11 -6.82 -11.32
CA MET A 8 -18.67 -7.88 -12.23
C MET A 8 -19.35 -9.22 -11.92
N GLU A 9 -19.39 -9.62 -10.64
CA GLU A 9 -20.03 -10.86 -10.20
C GLU A 9 -21.53 -10.88 -10.52
N ARG A 10 -22.24 -9.77 -10.29
CA ARG A 10 -23.65 -9.61 -10.67
C ARG A 10 -23.89 -9.69 -12.18
N LEU A 11 -22.93 -9.27 -12.98
CA LEU A 11 -22.97 -9.37 -14.44
C LEU A 11 -22.50 -10.76 -14.94
N GLY A 12 -22.22 -11.70 -14.03
CA GLY A 12 -21.81 -13.07 -14.37
C GLY A 12 -20.30 -13.22 -14.63
N TYR A 13 -19.51 -12.19 -14.35
CA TYR A 13 -18.05 -12.24 -14.49
C TYR A 13 -17.40 -12.59 -13.15
N SER A 14 -16.59 -13.66 -13.15
CA SER A 14 -15.73 -14.01 -12.02
C SER A 14 -14.30 -13.58 -12.34
N VAL A 15 -13.73 -12.72 -11.49
CA VAL A 15 -12.33 -12.27 -11.60
C VAL A 15 -11.38 -13.47 -11.53
N ASP A 16 -11.63 -14.39 -10.61
CA ASP A 16 -10.79 -15.58 -10.43
C ASP A 16 -10.85 -16.51 -11.65
N ALA A 17 -12.02 -16.67 -12.28
CA ALA A 17 -12.14 -17.43 -13.51
C ALA A 17 -11.40 -16.77 -14.69
N ILE A 18 -11.44 -15.44 -14.78
CA ILE A 18 -10.71 -14.68 -15.80
C ILE A 18 -9.20 -14.79 -15.58
N LEU A 19 -8.74 -14.64 -14.34
CA LEU A 19 -7.33 -14.77 -13.98
C LEU A 19 -6.83 -16.20 -14.21
N ALA A 20 -7.57 -17.22 -13.78
CA ALA A 20 -7.21 -18.63 -14.01
C ALA A 20 -7.06 -18.95 -15.50
N LYS A 21 -7.95 -18.40 -16.34
CA LYS A 21 -7.86 -18.54 -17.80
C LYS A 21 -6.65 -17.78 -18.39
N ALA A 22 -6.34 -16.59 -17.88
CA ALA A 22 -5.18 -15.82 -18.29
C ALA A 22 -3.86 -16.52 -17.93
N TYR A 23 -3.77 -17.08 -16.72
CA TYR A 23 -2.62 -17.89 -16.26
C TYR A 23 -2.40 -19.13 -17.14
N GLY A 24 -3.47 -19.79 -17.58
CA GLY A 24 -3.37 -20.90 -18.53
C GLY A 24 -2.88 -20.52 -19.92
N THR A 25 -2.91 -19.23 -20.27
CA THR A 25 -2.50 -18.74 -21.59
C THR A 25 -1.05 -18.28 -21.58
N ARG A 26 -0.64 -17.52 -20.55
CA ARG A 26 0.73 -17.05 -20.35
C ARG A 26 1.04 -16.94 -18.85
N PRO A 27 2.15 -17.55 -18.37
CA PRO A 27 2.55 -17.46 -16.97
C PRO A 27 3.16 -16.11 -16.60
N GLU A 28 3.74 -15.39 -17.56
CA GLU A 28 4.35 -14.08 -17.39
C GLU A 28 3.83 -13.12 -18.46
N TRP A 29 3.50 -11.90 -18.04
CA TRP A 29 3.02 -10.84 -18.91
C TRP A 29 4.02 -9.69 -18.84
N ASP A 30 4.79 -9.47 -19.89
CA ASP A 30 5.67 -8.31 -20.00
C ASP A 30 4.82 -7.08 -20.38
N LEU A 31 4.93 -6.01 -19.58
CA LEU A 31 4.23 -4.74 -19.82
C LEU A 31 4.65 -4.08 -21.14
N GLN A 32 5.76 -4.51 -21.74
CA GLN A 32 6.23 -4.06 -23.05
C GLN A 32 5.39 -4.61 -24.22
N ASP A 33 4.66 -5.72 -24.02
CA ASP A 33 3.82 -6.35 -25.05
C ASP A 33 2.47 -5.62 -25.26
N LEU A 34 2.12 -4.68 -24.38
CA LEU A 34 0.86 -3.90 -24.46
C LEU A 34 0.95 -2.69 -25.40
N ALA A 35 2.07 -2.51 -26.09
CA ALA A 35 2.18 -1.46 -27.09
C ALA A 35 1.39 -1.84 -28.35
N THR A 36 0.69 -0.84 -28.89
CA THR A 36 -0.03 -0.84 -30.17
C THR A 36 -1.42 -1.48 -30.13
N GLU A 37 -2.44 -0.72 -29.74
CA GLU A 37 -3.36 -0.11 -30.70
C GLU A 37 -3.95 1.16 -30.08
N GLU A 38 -4.15 2.20 -30.90
CA GLU A 38 -4.63 3.53 -30.52
C GLU A 38 -6.08 3.51 -30.02
N GLY A 39 -6.31 2.91 -28.85
CA GLY A 39 -7.56 3.04 -28.12
C GLY A 39 -7.55 4.32 -27.31
N ALA A 40 -7.87 5.47 -27.92
CA ALA A 40 -8.10 6.71 -27.20
C ALA A 40 -9.07 6.45 -26.03
N VAL A 41 -8.57 6.58 -24.80
CA VAL A 41 -9.35 6.40 -23.58
C VAL A 41 -10.39 7.53 -23.54
N LYS A 42 -11.59 7.27 -24.08
CA LYS A 42 -12.70 8.21 -24.02
C LYS A 42 -13.16 8.28 -22.57
N SER A 43 -12.91 9.43 -21.94
CA SER A 43 -13.45 9.78 -20.63
C SER A 43 -14.98 9.82 -20.70
N LEU A 44 -15.64 8.81 -20.14
CA LEU A 44 -17.08 8.80 -19.95
C LEU A 44 -17.39 9.48 -18.61
N GLN A 45 -17.96 10.68 -18.69
CA GLN A 45 -18.64 11.32 -17.56
C GLN A 45 -20.05 10.72 -17.45
N ASP A 46 -20.32 10.04 -16.33
CA ASP A 46 -21.64 10.01 -15.67
C ASP A 46 -21.43 9.30 -14.31
N GLY A 47 -21.93 9.75 -13.16
CA GLY A 47 -23.25 10.30 -12.93
C GLY A 47 -24.04 9.34 -12.06
N SER A 48 -23.49 8.89 -10.92
CA SER A 48 -24.24 8.11 -9.94
C SER A 48 -23.69 8.37 -8.53
N ARG A 49 -24.41 9.25 -7.84
CA ARG A 49 -24.32 9.52 -6.42
C ARG A 49 -24.72 8.25 -5.66
N GLY A 50 -23.78 7.65 -4.95
CA GLY A 50 -24.07 6.68 -3.90
C GLY A 50 -23.19 7.00 -2.71
N GLN A 51 -23.79 7.47 -1.61
CA GLN A 51 -23.18 7.44 -0.29
C GLN A 51 -23.01 5.97 0.08
N GLN A 52 -21.83 5.42 -0.17
CA GLN A 52 -21.39 4.21 0.50
C GLN A 52 -20.10 4.59 1.21
N GLY A 53 -20.05 4.30 2.52
CA GLY A 53 -18.86 4.51 3.32
C GLY A 53 -17.65 3.82 2.69
N ILE A 54 -16.46 4.23 3.12
CA ILE A 54 -15.19 3.68 2.65
C ILE A 54 -15.26 2.16 2.82
N ASP A 55 -15.35 1.43 1.70
CA ASP A 55 -15.35 -0.03 1.69
C ASP A 55 -13.99 -0.49 2.21
N GLU A 56 -13.98 -1.21 3.32
CA GLU A 56 -12.77 -1.71 3.95
C GLU A 56 -11.98 -2.67 3.03
N SER A 57 -12.64 -3.27 2.03
CA SER A 57 -12.01 -4.07 0.98
C SER A 57 -11.36 -3.24 -0.15
N LEU A 58 -11.64 -1.93 -0.21
CA LEU A 58 -10.97 -0.94 -1.06
C LEU A 58 -9.82 -0.23 -0.34
N ARG A 59 -9.39 -0.72 0.83
CA ARG A 59 -8.07 -0.34 1.37
C ARG A 59 -7.03 -0.78 0.35
N THR A 60 -6.67 0.14 -0.53
CA THR A 60 -5.49 0.08 -1.38
C THR A 60 -4.32 -0.35 -0.51
N ALA A 61 -3.33 -1.01 -1.11
CA ALA A 61 -2.08 -1.43 -0.48
C ALA A 61 -1.20 -0.23 -0.07
N THR A 62 -1.82 0.77 0.55
CA THR A 62 -1.21 1.97 1.07
C THR A 62 -0.77 1.63 2.48
N PRO A 63 0.55 1.59 2.73
CA PRO A 63 1.14 1.52 4.06
C PRO A 63 0.40 2.40 5.08
N GLU A 64 -0.13 1.86 6.17
CA GLU A 64 -0.57 2.71 7.29
C GLU A 64 0.67 3.17 8.06
N ALA A 65 0.91 4.48 8.06
CA ALA A 65 1.92 5.10 8.91
C ALA A 65 1.33 5.23 10.31
N GLY A 66 2.01 4.69 11.31
CA GLY A 66 1.43 4.57 12.65
C GLY A 66 2.05 5.51 13.67
N PRO A 67 1.42 5.61 14.86
CA PRO A 67 1.85 6.53 15.90
C PRO A 67 3.27 6.22 16.41
N LEU A 68 3.93 7.26 16.92
CA LEU A 68 5.28 7.20 17.51
C LEU A 68 5.38 6.22 18.70
N GLU A 69 4.25 5.79 19.27
CA GLU A 69 4.16 4.79 20.35
C GLU A 69 4.11 3.33 19.85
N ALA A 70 4.40 3.11 18.56
CA ALA A 70 4.51 1.78 17.97
C ALA A 70 5.46 0.87 18.75
N ASP A 71 6.50 1.43 19.36
CA ASP A 71 7.52 0.66 20.06
C ASP A 71 6.97 0.02 21.34
N GLU A 72 6.19 0.73 22.16
CA GLU A 72 5.54 0.17 23.35
C GLU A 72 4.50 -0.90 22.97
N MET A 73 3.77 -0.66 21.88
CA MET A 73 2.82 -1.61 21.34
C MET A 73 3.50 -2.90 20.87
N VAL A 74 4.66 -2.79 20.19
CA VAL A 74 5.49 -3.94 19.82
C VAL A 74 5.91 -4.73 21.06
N THR A 75 6.43 -4.08 22.10
CA THR A 75 6.82 -4.77 23.35
C THR A 75 5.67 -5.55 23.96
N ARG A 76 4.49 -4.92 24.03
CA ARG A 76 3.29 -5.56 24.57
C ARG A 76 2.89 -6.80 23.75
N LEU A 77 2.90 -6.69 22.43
CA LEU A 77 2.60 -7.80 21.52
C LEU A 77 3.61 -8.93 21.66
N LEU A 78 4.90 -8.61 21.77
CA LEU A 78 5.95 -9.61 21.95
C LEU A 78 5.78 -10.37 23.27
N GLU A 79 5.49 -9.67 24.37
CA GLU A 79 5.23 -10.34 25.67
C GLU A 79 3.95 -11.20 25.62
N GLU A 80 2.90 -10.76 24.92
CA GLU A 80 1.70 -11.57 24.68
C GLU A 80 2.04 -12.87 23.92
N ARG A 81 2.94 -12.82 22.94
CA ARG A 81 3.41 -14.03 22.23
C ARG A 81 4.24 -14.94 23.11
N VAL A 82 5.08 -14.39 24.00
CA VAL A 82 5.83 -15.18 24.99
C VAL A 82 4.86 -15.91 25.94
N GLN A 83 3.86 -15.20 26.46
CA GLN A 83 2.85 -15.80 27.34
C GLN A 83 2.06 -16.88 26.61
N GLY A 84 1.64 -16.63 25.36
CA GLY A 84 0.95 -17.63 24.55
C GLY A 84 1.78 -18.90 24.31
N ALA A 85 3.10 -18.77 24.20
CA ALA A 85 4.00 -19.93 24.10
C ALA A 85 4.10 -20.71 25.41
N ALA A 86 4.14 -20.01 26.56
CA ALA A 86 4.11 -20.64 27.88
C ALA A 86 2.80 -21.40 28.11
N ASP A 87 1.66 -20.79 27.78
CA ASP A 87 0.33 -21.39 27.90
C ASP A 87 0.16 -22.62 26.99
N ALA A 88 0.86 -22.64 25.85
CA ALA A 88 0.93 -23.79 24.95
C ALA A 88 1.84 -24.93 25.44
N GLY A 89 2.51 -24.77 26.59
CA GLY A 89 3.34 -25.79 27.23
C GLY A 89 4.82 -25.72 26.90
N LEU A 90 5.33 -24.58 26.42
CA LEU A 90 6.77 -24.37 26.27
C LEU A 90 7.46 -24.44 27.66
N ALA A 91 8.58 -25.15 27.75
CA ALA A 91 9.30 -25.28 29.01
C ALA A 91 9.84 -23.92 29.49
N GLU A 92 9.75 -23.64 30.79
CA GLU A 92 10.25 -22.41 31.44
C GLU A 92 11.63 -21.90 30.96
N PRO A 93 12.69 -22.72 30.86
CA PRO A 93 13.98 -22.22 30.37
C PRO A 93 13.92 -21.73 28.91
N LEU A 94 13.05 -22.33 28.09
CA LEU A 94 12.85 -21.92 26.70
C LEU A 94 11.95 -20.69 26.59
N VAL A 95 10.99 -20.51 27.51
CA VAL A 95 10.18 -19.28 27.61
C VAL A 95 11.07 -18.09 27.97
N ALA A 96 11.98 -18.26 28.93
CA ALA A 96 12.96 -17.23 29.30
C ALA A 96 13.86 -16.88 28.11
N GLN A 97 14.40 -17.89 27.43
CA GLN A 97 15.24 -17.69 26.23
C GLN A 97 14.47 -16.99 25.09
N LEU A 98 13.21 -17.36 24.86
CA LEU A 98 12.37 -16.71 23.84
C LEU A 98 12.14 -15.24 24.17
N ARG A 99 11.86 -14.91 25.44
CA ARG A 99 11.68 -13.53 25.89
C ARG A 99 12.93 -12.70 25.65
N GLU A 100 14.10 -13.21 26.05
CA GLU A 100 15.38 -12.53 25.84
C GLU A 100 15.63 -12.24 24.36
N LEU A 101 15.40 -13.24 23.49
CA LEU A 101 15.60 -13.08 22.05
C LEU A 101 14.67 -12.00 21.44
N LEU A 102 13.39 -12.01 21.83
CA LEU A 102 12.42 -11.05 21.30
C LEU A 102 12.70 -9.62 21.79
N VAL A 103 13.25 -9.47 22.99
CA VAL A 103 13.70 -8.16 23.52
C VAL A 103 14.97 -7.70 22.80
N GLU A 104 15.93 -8.60 22.58
CA GLU A 104 17.19 -8.30 21.87
C GLU A 104 16.93 -7.81 20.44
N TYR A 105 16.05 -8.50 19.71
CA TYR A 105 15.71 -8.18 18.31
C TYR A 105 14.38 -7.44 18.18
N ARG A 106 13.99 -6.67 19.20
CA ARG A 106 12.75 -5.88 19.19
C ARG A 106 12.66 -4.95 17.99
N ASP A 107 13.80 -4.39 17.59
CA ASP A 107 13.94 -3.46 16.48
C ASP A 107 13.63 -4.08 15.11
N VAL A 108 13.54 -5.41 15.00
CA VAL A 108 13.13 -6.12 13.77
C VAL A 108 11.61 -6.08 13.56
N PHE A 109 10.82 -5.84 14.61
CA PHE A 109 9.36 -5.90 14.57
C PHE A 109 8.73 -4.51 14.45
N ARG A 110 7.73 -4.35 13.58
CA ARG A 110 6.95 -3.12 13.42
C ARG A 110 5.48 -3.44 13.34
N VAL A 111 4.65 -2.64 14.02
CA VAL A 111 3.18 -2.68 13.90
C VAL A 111 2.65 -1.74 12.82
N SER A 112 3.48 -0.78 12.40
CA SER A 112 3.15 0.25 11.43
C SER A 112 4.43 0.78 10.80
N PHE A 113 4.31 1.51 9.69
CA PHE A 113 5.46 2.21 9.12
C PHE A 113 5.93 3.30 10.08
N GLY A 114 7.21 3.28 10.43
CA GLY A 114 7.84 4.19 11.39
C GLY A 114 9.00 4.98 10.78
N GLN A 115 9.61 5.84 11.59
CA GLN A 115 10.81 6.60 11.25
C GLN A 115 12.07 5.73 11.33
N ASP A 116 12.07 4.60 10.64
CA ASP A 116 13.24 3.74 10.59
C ASP A 116 14.36 4.44 9.80
N PRO A 117 15.60 4.42 10.29
CA PRO A 117 16.70 4.99 9.53
C PRO A 117 16.85 4.23 8.21
N PRO A 118 17.18 4.94 7.11
CA PRO A 118 17.39 4.29 5.84
C PRO A 118 18.49 3.23 5.98
N ILE A 119 18.32 2.12 5.25
CA ILE A 119 19.34 1.10 5.14
C ILE A 119 20.65 1.75 4.66
N ARG A 120 21.79 1.33 5.22
CA ARG A 120 23.13 1.86 4.92
C ARG A 120 23.63 1.43 3.53
N VAL A 121 22.91 1.81 2.49
CA VAL A 121 23.23 1.58 1.09
C VAL A 121 23.20 2.91 0.33
N GLU A 122 23.84 2.94 -0.84
CA GLU A 122 23.77 4.13 -1.69
C GLU A 122 22.30 4.39 -2.09
N PRO A 123 21.81 5.66 -2.01
CA PRO A 123 20.46 5.98 -2.42
C PRO A 123 20.16 5.56 -3.85
N LEU A 124 18.96 5.03 -4.08
CA LEU A 124 18.49 4.67 -5.41
C LEU A 124 18.50 5.88 -6.34
N ARG A 125 19.22 5.78 -7.47
CA ARG A 125 19.21 6.79 -8.53
C ARG A 125 18.41 6.29 -9.73
N VAL A 126 17.24 6.89 -9.95
CA VAL A 126 16.42 6.60 -11.13
C VAL A 126 17.01 7.31 -12.36
N ARG A 127 17.29 6.56 -13.42
CA ARG A 127 17.72 7.10 -14.71
C ARG A 127 16.52 7.18 -15.64
N VAL A 128 16.27 8.37 -16.17
CA VAL A 128 15.24 8.59 -17.18
C VAL A 128 15.84 8.32 -18.57
N ARG A 129 15.04 7.78 -19.50
CA ARG A 129 15.46 7.57 -20.90
C ARG A 129 15.85 8.89 -21.55
N ASP A 130 16.81 8.84 -22.47
CA ASP A 130 17.22 10.00 -23.26
C ASP A 130 16.04 10.55 -24.07
N GLY A 131 15.89 11.88 -24.06
CA GLY A 131 14.78 12.57 -24.73
C GLY A 131 13.45 12.58 -23.97
N ALA A 132 13.36 12.00 -22.78
CA ALA A 132 12.14 12.07 -21.97
C ALA A 132 11.84 13.51 -21.52
N THR A 133 10.59 13.92 -21.71
CA THR A 133 10.10 15.24 -21.33
C THR A 133 9.24 15.16 -20.07
N PRO A 134 9.34 16.14 -19.14
CA PRO A 134 8.50 16.16 -17.95
C PRO A 134 7.01 16.22 -18.28
N VAL A 135 6.23 15.38 -17.61
CA VAL A 135 4.77 15.37 -17.70
C VAL A 135 4.18 15.77 -16.36
N ARG A 136 3.29 16.77 -16.38
CA ARG A 136 2.57 17.26 -15.19
C ARG A 136 1.07 17.14 -15.43
N ILE A 137 0.45 16.18 -14.78
CA ILE A 137 -0.99 15.92 -14.86
C ILE A 137 -1.69 16.58 -13.66
N SER A 138 -2.86 17.17 -13.88
CA SER A 138 -3.69 17.76 -12.81
C SER A 138 -4.27 16.67 -11.90
N ALA A 139 -4.40 16.98 -10.61
CA ALA A 139 -5.05 16.08 -9.65
C ALA A 139 -6.50 15.77 -10.04
N ARG A 140 -6.96 14.55 -9.72
CA ARG A 140 -8.35 14.13 -9.91
C ARG A 140 -9.23 14.75 -8.83
N ARG A 141 -10.52 14.92 -9.15
CA ARG A 141 -11.53 15.31 -8.16
C ARG A 141 -12.04 14.07 -7.45
N TYR A 142 -11.93 14.04 -6.13
CA TYR A 142 -12.45 12.96 -5.30
C TYR A 142 -13.63 13.42 -4.44
N PRO A 143 -14.51 12.49 -4.01
CA PRO A 143 -15.51 12.77 -3.00
C PRO A 143 -14.87 13.27 -1.69
N PRO A 144 -15.60 14.06 -0.87
CA PRO A 144 -15.05 14.63 0.37
C PRO A 144 -14.45 13.60 1.33
N ALA A 145 -15.06 12.41 1.47
CA ALA A 145 -14.55 11.35 2.35
C ALA A 145 -13.18 10.82 1.90
N HIS A 146 -12.95 10.72 0.59
CA HIS A 146 -11.67 10.26 0.04
C HIS A 146 -10.59 11.34 0.18
N MET A 147 -10.97 12.61 -0.01
CA MET A 147 -10.08 13.74 0.24
C MET A 147 -9.63 13.78 1.70
N GLN A 148 -10.56 13.59 2.65
CA GLN A 148 -10.22 13.55 4.07
C GLN A 148 -9.21 12.45 4.41
N TYR A 149 -9.39 11.26 3.84
CA TYR A 149 -8.43 10.16 4.01
C TYR A 149 -7.07 10.50 3.37
N LEU A 150 -7.04 11.05 2.15
CA LEU A 150 -5.80 11.47 1.50
C LEU A 150 -5.03 12.50 2.33
N ASP A 151 -5.73 13.52 2.81
CA ASP A 151 -5.12 14.59 3.59
C ASP A 151 -4.50 14.02 4.87
N GLN A 152 -5.25 13.19 5.61
CA GLN A 152 -4.74 12.51 6.80
C GLN A 152 -3.53 11.63 6.48
N HIS A 153 -3.63 10.82 5.42
CA HIS A 153 -2.57 9.87 5.08
C HIS A 153 -1.29 10.58 4.60
N VAL A 154 -1.42 11.65 3.82
CA VAL A 154 -0.26 12.46 3.39
C VAL A 154 0.38 13.13 4.60
N ASP A 155 -0.40 13.64 5.56
CA ASP A 155 0.13 14.21 6.79
C ASP A 155 0.94 13.17 7.59
N GLU A 156 0.45 11.93 7.70
CA GLU A 156 1.19 10.83 8.35
C GLU A 156 2.53 10.53 7.62
N LEU A 157 2.54 10.54 6.28
CA LEU A 157 3.77 10.37 5.49
C LEU A 157 4.76 11.53 5.67
N LEU A 158 4.27 12.76 5.80
CA LEU A 158 5.11 13.94 6.04
C LEU A 158 5.71 13.91 7.45
N VAL A 159 4.92 13.59 8.47
CA VAL A 159 5.37 13.48 9.87
C VAL A 159 6.38 12.33 10.04
N SER A 160 6.19 11.21 9.34
CA SER A 160 7.14 10.09 9.35
C SER A 160 8.39 10.33 8.49
N GLY A 161 8.48 11.44 7.76
CA GLY A 161 9.62 11.75 6.89
C GLY A 161 9.73 10.88 5.64
N LEU A 162 8.67 10.14 5.31
CA LEU A 162 8.58 9.29 4.11
C LEU A 162 8.24 10.09 2.84
N ALA A 163 7.64 11.28 3.01
CA ALA A 163 7.36 12.22 1.94
C ALA A 163 7.87 13.62 2.27
N TYR A 164 8.02 14.46 1.25
CA TYR A 164 8.31 15.88 1.41
C TYR A 164 7.64 16.70 0.30
N THR A 165 7.35 17.97 0.60
CA THR A 165 6.77 18.89 -0.37
C THR A 165 7.82 19.39 -1.35
N ASN A 166 7.60 19.16 -2.65
CA ASN A 166 8.43 19.70 -3.73
C ASN A 166 7.62 20.62 -4.66
N PRO A 167 7.54 21.93 -4.38
CA PRO A 167 6.79 22.89 -5.20
C PRO A 167 7.36 23.04 -6.63
N SER A 168 8.63 22.70 -6.82
CA SER A 168 9.36 22.89 -8.08
C SER A 168 9.28 21.70 -9.03
N SER A 169 8.57 20.62 -8.67
CA SER A 169 8.52 19.42 -9.50
C SER A 169 7.86 19.69 -10.85
N ARG A 170 8.58 19.36 -11.92
CA ARG A 170 8.06 19.35 -13.29
C ARG A 170 7.32 18.06 -13.64
N TRP A 171 7.38 17.07 -12.77
CA TRP A 171 6.73 15.77 -12.92
C TRP A 171 5.58 15.64 -11.93
N ALA A 172 4.41 15.24 -12.40
CA ALA A 172 3.26 14.91 -11.55
C ALA A 172 2.35 13.89 -12.24
N SER A 173 1.97 12.86 -11.50
CA SER A 173 0.96 11.89 -11.88
C SER A 173 -0.30 12.06 -11.02
N PRO A 174 -1.49 11.72 -11.54
CA PRO A 174 -2.67 11.65 -10.70
C PRO A 174 -2.54 10.49 -9.71
N LEU A 175 -3.16 10.62 -8.54
CA LEU A 175 -3.44 9.49 -7.66
C LEU A 175 -4.58 8.64 -8.29
N GLU A 176 -4.66 7.38 -7.89
CA GLU A 176 -5.80 6.50 -8.19
C GLU A 176 -6.27 5.87 -6.87
N PHE A 177 -7.59 5.79 -6.69
CA PHE A 177 -8.26 5.03 -5.63
C PHE A 177 -9.04 3.89 -6.28
#